data_AF-A0A382J2S6-F1
#
_entry.id   AF-A0A382J2S6-F1
#
_cell.length_a   1.000
_cell.length_b   1.000
_cell.length_c   1.000
_cell.angle_alpha   90.00
_cell.angle_beta   90.00
_cell.angle_gamma   90.00
#
_symmetry.space_group_name_H-M   'P 1'
#
loop_
_entity.id
_entity.type
_entity.pdbx_description
1 polymer ?
#
loop_
_entity_poly.entity_id
_entity_poly.type
_entity_poly.pdbx_seq_one_letter_code
_entity_poly.pdbx_strand_id
1 'polypeptide(L)'
;PAATLMYLMEVPFFAHRNLGHLIMSGVFERFPELRFVMTEQGVAWVLDELQRMDGYHAQMSTGRVGELGFAAEMVLPNKPSEYFDRNVWIGASFPSPAEAAAIRKVGVHKVMWGSDYPHYEGTFPNSRESLRRCFSDWNEADLRAIFCDNAVEVYGFDAEALAPHAAEHGPTVDEVATPLDGLPPDNWSPAFTRP
;
A
#
# COMPACT_ATOMS: atom_id res chain seq x y z
N PRO A 1 16.26 -5.74 -26.43
CA PRO A 1 14.88 -5.23 -26.59
C PRO A 1 13.89 -5.81 -25.56
N ALA A 2 13.86 -7.13 -25.35
CA ALA A 2 12.89 -7.75 -24.43
C ALA A 2 13.26 -7.64 -22.94
N ALA A 3 14.54 -7.48 -22.58
CA ALA A 3 14.99 -7.50 -21.19
C ALA A 3 14.28 -6.46 -20.30
N THR A 4 14.08 -5.23 -20.79
CA THR A 4 13.33 -4.20 -20.05
C THR A 4 11.86 -4.57 -19.87
N LEU A 5 11.23 -5.19 -20.87
CA LEU A 5 9.85 -5.66 -20.77
C LEU A 5 9.74 -6.85 -19.80
N MET A 6 10.71 -7.77 -19.82
CA MET A 6 10.76 -8.87 -18.85
C MET A 6 10.93 -8.32 -17.43
N TYR A 7 11.83 -7.35 -17.25
CA TYR A 7 12.01 -6.68 -15.97
C TYR A 7 10.71 -6.02 -15.48
N LEU A 8 10.01 -5.26 -16.33
CA LEU A 8 8.72 -4.66 -15.96
C LEU A 8 7.68 -5.70 -15.52
N MET A 9 7.66 -6.88 -16.14
CA MET A 9 6.76 -7.97 -15.74
C MET A 9 7.18 -8.66 -14.44
N GLU A 10 8.49 -8.71 -14.13
CA GLU A 10 9.04 -9.43 -12.99
C GLU A 10 9.24 -8.57 -11.75
N VAL A 11 9.34 -7.24 -11.88
CA VAL A 11 9.51 -6.31 -10.75
C VAL A 11 8.46 -6.54 -9.66
N PRO A 12 7.14 -6.62 -9.96
CA PRO A 12 6.14 -6.93 -8.95
C PRO A 12 6.41 -8.26 -8.25
N PHE A 13 6.75 -9.33 -8.98
CA PHE A 13 7.08 -10.63 -8.39
C PHE A 13 8.26 -10.52 -7.40
N PHE A 14 9.35 -9.87 -7.81
CA PHE A 14 10.54 -9.75 -6.97
C PHE A 14 10.34 -8.86 -5.75
N ALA A 15 9.46 -7.85 -5.84
CA ALA A 15 9.17 -6.96 -4.74
C ALA A 15 8.13 -7.53 -3.77
N HIS A 16 7.04 -8.11 -4.30
CA HIS A 16 5.92 -8.64 -3.50
C HIS A 16 6.32 -9.88 -2.69
N ARG A 17 7.22 -10.73 -3.20
CA ARG A 17 7.65 -11.96 -2.48
C ARG A 17 8.22 -11.69 -1.08
N ASN A 18 8.74 -10.48 -0.85
CA ASN A 18 9.29 -10.11 0.45
C ASN A 18 8.24 -10.15 1.55
N LEU A 19 6.97 -9.85 1.24
CA LEU A 19 5.87 -9.92 2.20
C LEU A 19 5.72 -11.35 2.76
N GLY A 20 5.57 -12.31 1.84
CA GLY A 20 5.45 -13.72 2.21
C GLY A 20 6.69 -14.25 2.90
N HIS A 21 7.89 -13.85 2.46
CA HIS A 21 9.12 -14.25 3.15
C HIS A 21 9.17 -13.77 4.61
N LEU A 22 8.84 -12.51 4.88
CA LEU A 22 8.89 -11.96 6.24
C LEU A 22 7.78 -12.57 7.13
N ILE A 23 6.55 -12.69 6.62
CA ILE A 23 5.45 -13.27 7.37
C ILE A 23 5.68 -14.76 7.61
N MET A 24 5.82 -15.55 6.55
CA MET A 24 5.82 -17.02 6.64
C MET A 24 7.09 -17.59 7.29
N SER A 25 8.20 -16.84 7.30
CA SER A 25 9.39 -17.23 8.07
C SER A 25 9.33 -16.80 9.54
N GLY A 26 8.23 -16.20 9.99
CA GLY A 26 8.00 -15.81 11.38
C GLY A 26 8.84 -14.62 11.84
N VAL A 27 9.28 -13.73 10.94
CA VAL A 27 10.04 -12.53 11.33
C VAL A 27 9.21 -11.68 12.27
N PHE A 28 7.95 -11.41 11.92
CA PHE A 28 7.07 -10.59 12.74
C PHE A 28 6.67 -11.29 14.05
N GLU A 29 6.64 -12.62 14.10
CA GLU A 29 6.47 -13.35 15.36
C GLU A 29 7.65 -13.10 16.31
N ARG A 30 8.89 -13.18 15.80
CA ARG A 30 10.10 -12.94 16.60
C ARG A 30 10.31 -11.46 16.97
N PHE A 31 9.84 -10.55 16.12
CA PHE A 31 10.01 -9.11 16.27
C PHE A 31 8.65 -8.41 16.16
N PRO A 32 7.79 -8.50 17.20
CA PRO A 32 6.42 -8.00 17.14
C PRO A 32 6.31 -6.49 16.97
N GLU A 33 7.35 -5.73 17.33
CA GLU A 33 7.40 -4.26 17.19
C GLU A 33 8.01 -3.79 15.86
N LEU A 34 8.51 -4.71 15.01
CA LEU A 34 9.08 -4.35 13.72
C LEU A 34 7.99 -3.77 12.80
N ARG A 35 8.19 -2.55 12.33
CA ARG A 35 7.36 -1.91 11.31
C ARG A 35 7.99 -2.08 9.93
N PHE A 36 7.22 -2.57 8.97
CA PHE A 36 7.66 -2.76 7.59
C PHE A 36 6.74 -1.98 6.65
N VAL A 37 7.32 -1.13 5.79
CA VAL A 37 6.56 -0.34 4.81
C VAL A 37 6.90 -0.82 3.40
N MET A 38 5.88 -1.21 2.65
CA MET A 38 6.00 -1.57 1.23
C MET A 38 5.63 -0.37 0.37
N THR A 39 6.60 0.25 -0.27
CA THR A 39 6.40 1.48 -1.04
C THR A 39 6.49 1.22 -2.54
N GLU A 40 5.66 1.90 -3.33
CA GLU A 40 5.73 1.89 -4.80
C GLU A 40 5.38 0.53 -5.44
N GLN A 41 4.60 -0.31 -4.75
CA GLN A 41 4.28 -1.69 -5.20
C GLN A 41 2.81 -1.91 -5.56
N GLY A 42 2.01 -0.85 -5.60
CA GLY A 42 0.54 -0.94 -5.63
C GLY A 42 -0.03 -1.49 -4.31
N VAL A 43 -1.35 -1.53 -4.24
CA VAL A 43 -2.15 -1.87 -3.06
C VAL A 43 -2.97 -3.14 -3.28
N ALA A 44 -3.62 -3.26 -4.45
CA ALA A 44 -4.65 -4.28 -4.68
C ALA A 44 -4.16 -5.74 -4.53
N TRP A 45 -2.92 -6.01 -4.95
CA TRP A 45 -2.32 -7.35 -4.93
C TRP A 45 -2.25 -7.97 -3.53
N VAL A 46 -2.18 -7.14 -2.48
CA VAL A 46 -2.05 -7.59 -1.09
C VAL A 46 -3.26 -8.43 -0.67
N LEU A 47 -4.46 -8.11 -1.16
CA LEU A 47 -5.68 -8.82 -0.79
C LEU A 47 -5.60 -10.32 -1.16
N ASP A 48 -5.22 -10.59 -2.41
CA ASP A 48 -5.10 -11.96 -2.91
C ASP A 48 -3.91 -12.69 -2.28
N GLU A 49 -2.80 -11.98 -2.02
CA GLU A 49 -1.63 -12.55 -1.36
C GLU A 49 -1.93 -12.96 0.09
N LEU A 50 -2.60 -12.12 0.86
CA LEU A 50 -3.01 -12.43 2.23
C LEU A 50 -4.00 -13.60 2.24
N GLN A 51 -4.99 -13.61 1.34
CA GLN A 51 -5.93 -14.74 1.22
C GLN A 51 -5.18 -16.04 0.92
N ARG A 52 -4.20 -16.00 0.02
CA ARG A 52 -3.38 -17.17 -0.35
C ARG A 52 -2.56 -17.66 0.84
N MET A 53 -1.87 -16.78 1.56
CA MET A 53 -1.07 -17.14 2.72
C MET A 53 -1.94 -17.69 3.87
N ASP A 54 -3.07 -17.05 4.17
CA ASP A 54 -4.04 -17.55 5.16
C ASP A 54 -4.58 -18.93 4.79
N GLY A 55 -4.82 -19.16 3.50
CA GLY A 55 -5.21 -20.47 2.97
C GLY A 55 -4.14 -21.54 3.22
N TYR A 56 -2.86 -21.23 2.98
CA TYR A 56 -1.77 -22.15 3.30
C TYR A 56 -1.62 -22.38 4.80
N HIS A 57 -1.70 -21.33 5.61
CA HIS A 57 -1.66 -21.43 7.06
C HIS A 57 -2.76 -22.36 7.60
N ALA A 58 -3.99 -22.25 7.08
CA ALA A 58 -5.09 -23.14 7.45
C ALA A 58 -4.85 -24.61 7.01
N GLN A 59 -4.27 -24.83 5.83
CA GLN A 59 -3.91 -26.18 5.37
C GLN A 59 -2.79 -26.77 6.24
N MET A 60 -1.78 -25.98 6.61
CA MET A 60 -0.71 -26.40 7.52
C MET A 60 -1.29 -26.73 8.91
N SER A 61 -2.15 -25.87 9.45
CA SER A 61 -2.79 -26.08 10.76
C SER A 61 -3.65 -27.36 10.81
N THR A 62 -4.07 -27.88 9.65
CA THR A 62 -4.90 -29.10 9.53
C THR A 62 -4.16 -30.32 8.98
N GLY A 63 -2.83 -30.24 8.79
CA GLY A 63 -2.05 -31.39 8.28
C GLY A 63 -2.19 -31.65 6.77
N ARG A 64 -2.75 -30.70 5.99
CA ARG A 64 -3.17 -30.91 4.59
C ARG A 64 -2.17 -30.48 3.52
N VAL A 65 -0.94 -30.13 3.89
CA VAL A 65 0.10 -29.70 2.93
C VAL A 65 0.91 -30.90 2.43
N GLY A 66 0.23 -31.73 1.63
CA GLY A 66 0.71 -32.89 0.85
C GLY A 66 2.15 -33.40 1.00
N GLU A 67 2.85 -33.55 -0.14
CA GLU A 67 4.16 -34.21 -0.26
C GLU A 67 5.34 -33.39 0.28
N LEU A 68 5.15 -32.08 0.44
CA LEU A 68 6.22 -31.19 0.92
C LEU A 68 6.62 -31.55 2.35
N GLY A 69 5.66 -32.00 3.17
CA GLY A 69 5.86 -32.23 4.59
C GLY A 69 6.17 -30.93 5.34
N PHE A 70 5.69 -30.80 6.57
CA PHE A 70 6.09 -29.70 7.44
C PHE A 70 6.07 -30.19 8.88
N ALA A 71 6.96 -29.63 9.68
CA ALA A 71 6.97 -29.89 11.11
C ALA A 71 5.93 -28.98 11.79
N ALA A 72 5.25 -29.46 12.83
CA ALA A 72 4.17 -28.72 13.48
C ALA A 72 4.64 -27.36 14.03
N GLU A 73 5.90 -27.28 14.43
CA GLU A 73 6.60 -26.07 14.86
C GLU A 73 6.79 -25.01 13.76
N MET A 74 6.60 -25.36 12.49
CA MET A 74 6.65 -24.41 11.37
C MET A 74 5.32 -23.67 11.16
N VAL A 75 4.24 -24.10 11.83
CA VAL A 75 2.95 -23.42 11.77
C VAL A 75 3.00 -22.19 12.67
N LEU A 76 2.80 -21.01 12.09
CA LEU A 76 2.76 -19.77 12.87
C LEU A 76 1.58 -19.76 13.85
N PRO A 77 1.73 -19.17 15.04
CA PRO A 77 0.63 -19.06 16.01
C PRO A 77 -0.59 -18.29 15.49
N ASN A 78 -0.35 -17.22 14.71
CA ASN A 78 -1.38 -16.34 14.17
C ASN A 78 -1.49 -16.50 12.65
N LYS A 79 -2.58 -16.00 12.06
CA LYS A 79 -2.74 -15.99 10.61
C LYS A 79 -1.79 -14.97 9.96
N PRO A 80 -1.31 -15.23 8.73
CA PRO A 80 -0.57 -14.26 7.95
C PRO A 80 -1.19 -12.86 7.87
N SER A 81 -2.52 -12.77 7.70
CA SER A 81 -3.25 -11.49 7.72
C SER A 81 -3.17 -10.73 9.05
N GLU A 82 -3.10 -11.43 10.17
CA GLU A 82 -2.95 -10.82 11.51
C GLU A 82 -1.54 -10.23 11.69
N TYR A 83 -0.51 -10.89 11.15
CA TYR A 83 0.84 -10.31 11.10
C TYR A 83 0.92 -9.09 10.18
N PHE A 84 0.24 -9.13 9.03
CA PHE A 84 0.17 -7.97 8.14
C PHE A 84 -0.47 -6.77 8.84
N ASP A 85 -1.63 -6.97 9.46
CA ASP A 85 -2.35 -5.88 10.15
C ASP A 85 -1.50 -5.26 11.27
N ARG A 86 -0.76 -6.08 12.03
CA ARG A 86 0.11 -5.59 13.10
C ARG A 86 1.41 -4.92 12.63
N ASN A 87 2.06 -5.45 11.59
CA ASN A 87 3.47 -5.12 11.29
C ASN A 87 3.73 -4.43 9.95
N VAL A 88 2.77 -4.43 9.02
CA VAL A 88 3.02 -4.02 7.64
C VAL A 88 2.14 -2.82 7.26
N TRP A 89 2.70 -1.82 6.58
CA TRP A 89 1.97 -0.71 5.98
C TRP A 89 2.35 -0.55 4.50
N ILE A 90 1.53 0.14 3.73
CA ILE A 90 1.74 0.36 2.29
C ILE A 90 1.94 1.86 2.03
N GLY A 91 3.04 2.20 1.37
CA GLY A 91 3.25 3.50 0.73
C GLY A 91 2.67 3.48 -0.68
N ALA A 92 1.43 3.95 -0.83
CA ALA A 92 0.72 4.01 -2.11
C ALA A 92 1.23 5.18 -2.95
N SER A 93 2.25 4.90 -3.78
CA SER A 93 2.74 5.81 -4.80
C SER A 93 1.75 5.90 -5.97
N PHE A 94 1.36 7.12 -6.35
CA PHE A 94 0.56 7.42 -7.56
C PHE A 94 -0.64 6.48 -7.83
N PRO A 95 -1.52 6.20 -6.84
CA PRO A 95 -2.61 5.26 -7.04
C PRO A 95 -3.52 5.69 -8.18
N SER A 96 -3.96 4.73 -8.99
CA SER A 96 -5.09 4.92 -9.91
C SER A 96 -6.42 4.89 -9.14
N PRO A 97 -7.55 5.29 -9.73
CA PRO A 97 -8.86 5.13 -9.09
C PRO A 97 -9.18 3.68 -8.70
N ALA A 98 -8.70 2.69 -9.46
CA ALA A 98 -8.88 1.28 -9.13
C ALA A 98 -8.06 0.87 -7.90
N GLU A 99 -6.81 1.36 -7.79
CA GLU A 99 -5.97 1.15 -6.60
C GLU A 99 -6.55 1.87 -5.38
N ALA A 100 -7.06 3.10 -5.54
CA ALA A 100 -7.75 3.82 -4.47
C ALA A 100 -8.94 3.02 -3.94
N ALA A 101 -9.76 2.42 -4.81
CA ALA A 101 -10.84 1.53 -4.38
C ALA A 101 -10.35 0.30 -3.61
N ALA A 102 -9.16 -0.22 -3.93
CA ALA A 102 -8.55 -1.33 -3.20
C ALA A 102 -8.06 -0.94 -1.80
N ILE A 103 -7.62 0.31 -1.58
CA ILE A 103 -7.22 0.83 -0.26
C ILE A 103 -8.34 0.62 0.78
N ARG A 104 -9.61 0.90 0.42
CA ARG A 104 -10.74 0.70 1.34
C ARG A 104 -10.92 -0.76 1.77
N LYS A 105 -10.53 -1.71 0.90
CA LYS A 105 -10.61 -3.15 1.19
C LYS A 105 -9.44 -3.62 2.04
N VAL A 106 -8.24 -3.09 1.82
CA VAL A 106 -7.05 -3.38 2.63
C VAL A 106 -7.18 -2.80 4.03
N GLY A 107 -7.81 -1.64 4.15
CA GLY A 107 -7.95 -0.89 5.39
C GLY A 107 -7.24 0.46 5.28
N VAL A 108 -7.99 1.54 5.50
CA VAL A 108 -7.50 2.91 5.38
C VAL A 108 -6.32 3.18 6.33
N HIS A 109 -6.32 2.60 7.53
CA HIS A 109 -5.24 2.71 8.52
C HIS A 109 -3.93 2.03 8.09
N LYS A 110 -3.92 1.25 7.01
CA LYS A 110 -2.75 0.52 6.53
C LYS A 110 -2.01 1.24 5.40
N VAL A 111 -2.55 2.34 4.88
CA VAL A 111 -2.03 2.96 3.66
C VAL A 111 -1.65 4.42 3.89
N MET A 112 -0.46 4.79 3.43
CA MET A 112 0.02 6.17 3.37
C MET A 112 0.18 6.56 1.91
N TRP A 113 -0.30 7.72 1.49
CA TRP A 113 -0.09 8.20 0.12
C TRP A 113 1.33 8.75 -0.08
N GLY A 114 1.89 8.55 -1.28
CA GLY A 114 3.17 9.12 -1.69
C GLY A 114 3.10 9.67 -3.12
N SER A 115 3.81 10.78 -3.37
CA SER A 115 3.87 11.39 -4.71
C SER A 115 4.83 10.68 -5.66
N ASP A 116 5.80 9.96 -5.09
CA ASP A 116 6.95 9.35 -5.78
C ASP A 116 7.82 10.33 -6.55
N TYR A 117 7.97 11.55 -6.03
CA TYR A 117 8.85 12.54 -6.62
C TYR A 117 10.33 12.10 -6.52
N PRO A 118 11.16 12.29 -7.58
CA PRO A 118 10.89 12.94 -8.86
C PRO A 118 10.66 11.97 -10.02
N HIS A 119 10.15 10.76 -9.77
CA HIS A 119 10.00 9.72 -10.80
C HIS A 119 9.02 10.15 -11.90
N TYR A 120 9.21 9.61 -13.11
CA TYR A 120 8.39 9.95 -14.29
C TYR A 120 6.95 9.43 -14.17
N GLU A 121 6.79 8.29 -13.49
CA GLU A 121 5.53 7.66 -13.12
C GLU A 121 4.86 8.36 -11.92
N GLY A 122 5.61 9.17 -11.18
CA GLY A 122 5.15 9.95 -10.04
C GLY A 122 4.04 10.93 -10.40
N THR A 123 3.41 11.51 -9.37
CA THR A 123 2.26 12.41 -9.58
C THR A 123 2.67 13.87 -9.84
N PHE A 124 3.92 14.25 -9.56
CA PHE A 124 4.38 15.63 -9.76
C PHE A 124 4.46 15.98 -11.26
N PRO A 125 4.07 17.20 -11.70
CA PRO A 125 3.59 18.33 -10.90
C PRO A 125 2.08 18.32 -10.62
N ASN A 126 1.34 17.33 -11.10
CA ASN A 126 -0.11 17.23 -11.00
C ASN A 126 -0.60 16.45 -9.78
N SER A 127 0.11 16.54 -8.64
CA SER A 127 -0.25 15.76 -7.44
C SER A 127 -1.66 16.09 -6.94
N ARG A 128 -2.05 17.37 -6.95
CA ARG A 128 -3.38 17.81 -6.50
C ARG A 128 -4.50 17.24 -7.39
N GLU A 129 -4.28 17.16 -8.69
CA GLU A 129 -5.21 16.57 -9.65
C GLU A 129 -5.30 15.05 -9.50
N SER A 130 -4.20 14.38 -9.18
CA SER A 130 -4.20 12.94 -8.86
C SER A 130 -5.06 12.66 -7.63
N LEU A 131 -4.93 13.48 -6.58
CA LEU A 131 -5.75 13.35 -5.37
C LEU A 131 -7.24 13.52 -5.67
N ARG A 132 -7.62 14.59 -6.37
CA ARG A 132 -9.01 14.86 -6.79
C ARG A 132 -9.60 13.74 -7.65
N ARG A 133 -8.80 13.17 -8.55
CA ARG A 133 -9.24 12.07 -9.40
C ARG A 133 -9.52 10.78 -8.62
N CYS A 134 -8.73 10.49 -7.60
CA CYS A 134 -8.78 9.19 -6.90
C CYS A 134 -9.62 9.22 -5.62
N PHE A 135 -9.78 10.40 -5.00
CA PHE A 135 -10.31 10.51 -3.64
C PHE A 135 -11.44 11.54 -3.46
N SER A 136 -12.01 12.09 -4.53
CA SER A 136 -13.04 13.15 -4.42
C SER A 136 -14.35 12.73 -3.73
N ASP A 137 -14.65 11.43 -3.67
CA ASP A 137 -15.83 10.87 -3.00
C ASP A 137 -15.51 10.25 -1.63
N TRP A 138 -14.37 10.59 -1.04
CA TRP A 138 -13.94 10.08 0.26
C TRP A 138 -14.33 11.03 1.38
N ASN A 139 -14.63 10.47 2.56
CA ASN A 139 -14.91 11.28 3.74
C ASN A 139 -13.61 11.85 4.32
N GLU A 140 -13.72 12.96 5.05
CA GLU A 140 -12.58 13.66 5.63
C GLU A 140 -11.71 12.78 6.54
N ALA A 141 -12.31 11.88 7.33
CA ALA A 141 -11.56 11.03 8.24
C ALA A 141 -10.63 10.06 7.49
N ASP A 142 -11.11 9.45 6.40
CA ASP A 142 -10.29 8.57 5.57
C ASP A 142 -9.18 9.35 4.85
N LEU A 143 -9.47 10.56 4.37
CA LEU A 143 -8.47 11.44 3.75
C LEU A 143 -7.37 11.83 4.74
N ARG A 144 -7.74 12.20 5.98
CA ARG A 144 -6.80 12.53 7.05
C ARG A 144 -5.91 11.34 7.41
N ALA A 145 -6.50 10.14 7.52
CA ALA A 145 -5.72 8.93 7.81
C ALA A 145 -4.64 8.68 6.74
N ILE A 146 -5.01 8.68 5.46
CA ILE A 146 -4.10 8.32 4.36
C ILE A 146 -3.04 9.38 4.09
N PHE A 147 -3.40 10.67 4.21
CA PHE A 147 -2.52 11.78 3.85
C PHE A 147 -1.73 12.34 5.03
N CYS A 148 -2.08 11.97 6.27
CA CYS A 148 -1.45 12.51 7.47
C CYS A 148 -1.25 11.43 8.55
N ASP A 149 -2.33 10.97 9.18
CA ASP A 149 -2.26 10.34 10.51
C ASP A 149 -1.45 9.04 10.50
N ASN A 150 -1.62 8.22 9.46
CA ASN A 150 -0.88 6.97 9.32
C ASN A 150 0.64 7.21 9.23
N ALA A 151 1.07 8.24 8.50
CA ALA A 151 2.48 8.57 8.36
C ALA A 151 3.06 9.14 9.65
N VAL A 152 2.30 9.98 10.35
CA VAL A 152 2.66 10.49 11.67
C VAL A 152 2.90 9.35 12.65
N GLU A 153 1.98 8.37 12.71
CA GLU A 153 2.10 7.22 13.62
C GLU A 153 3.28 6.32 13.25
N VAL A 154 3.40 5.93 11.98
CA VAL A 154 4.38 4.94 11.52
C VAL A 154 5.81 5.48 11.66
N TYR A 155 6.03 6.75 11.29
CA TYR A 155 7.35 7.37 11.30
C TYR A 155 7.65 8.18 12.57
N GLY A 156 6.68 8.36 13.46
CA GLY A 156 6.84 9.11 14.71
C GLY A 156 7.08 10.60 14.47
N PHE A 157 6.40 11.18 13.47
CA PHE A 157 6.53 12.61 13.20
C PHE A 157 5.86 13.46 14.28
N ASP A 158 6.41 14.64 14.53
CA ASP A 158 5.78 15.65 15.37
C ASP A 158 4.70 16.38 14.56
N ALA A 159 3.44 16.00 14.81
CA ALA A 159 2.30 16.56 14.09
C ALA A 159 2.11 18.06 14.37
N GLU A 160 2.42 18.52 15.58
CA GLU A 160 2.29 19.93 15.95
C GLU A 160 3.34 20.78 15.21
N ALA A 161 4.56 20.28 15.12
CA ALA A 161 5.63 20.95 14.38
C ALA A 161 5.35 20.98 12.86
N LEU A 162 4.69 19.96 12.30
CA LEU A 162 4.35 19.90 10.88
C LEU A 162 3.07 20.68 10.50
N ALA A 163 2.19 20.93 11.46
CA ALA A 163 0.88 21.56 11.20
C ALA A 163 0.96 22.89 10.43
N PRO A 164 1.88 23.83 10.72
CA PRO A 164 2.00 25.07 9.95
C PRO A 164 2.36 24.82 8.48
N HIS A 165 3.26 23.87 8.21
CA HIS A 165 3.67 23.53 6.84
C HIS A 165 2.57 22.80 6.08
N ALA A 166 1.84 21.91 6.75
CA ALA A 166 0.68 21.26 6.17
C ALA A 166 -0.43 22.27 5.82
N ALA A 167 -0.66 23.27 6.69
CA ALA A 167 -1.60 24.34 6.43
C ALA A 167 -1.19 25.25 5.25
N GLU A 168 0.11 25.49 5.08
CA GLU A 168 0.65 26.33 4.00
C GLU A 168 0.69 25.61 2.64
N HIS A 169 1.08 24.33 2.62
CA HIS A 169 1.42 23.62 1.39
C HIS A 169 0.49 22.44 1.05
N GLY A 170 -0.23 21.91 2.05
CA GLY A 170 -1.12 20.76 1.88
C GLY A 170 -2.35 21.05 1.03
N PRO A 171 -2.97 20.03 0.44
CA PRO A 171 -4.29 20.16 -0.17
C PRO A 171 -5.36 20.34 0.93
N THR A 172 -6.43 21.05 0.63
CA THR A 172 -7.58 21.13 1.54
C THR A 172 -8.57 19.99 1.27
N VAL A 173 -9.42 19.67 2.25
CA VAL A 173 -10.49 18.67 2.07
C VAL A 173 -11.42 19.08 0.93
N ASP A 174 -11.84 20.35 0.90
CA ASP A 174 -12.71 20.90 -0.15
C ASP A 174 -12.09 20.81 -1.55
N GLU A 175 -10.78 21.04 -1.65
CA GLU A 175 -10.05 20.90 -2.89
C GLU A 175 -10.05 19.45 -3.39
N VAL A 176 -9.73 18.48 -2.51
CA VAL A 176 -9.74 17.05 -2.85
C VAL A 176 -11.15 16.59 -3.22
N ALA A 177 -12.16 17.06 -2.49
CA ALA A 177 -13.58 16.72 -2.70
C ALA A 177 -14.13 17.25 -4.03
N THR A 178 -13.43 18.16 -4.71
CA THR A 178 -13.84 18.66 -6.03
C THR A 178 -13.38 17.68 -7.11
N PRO A 179 -14.29 16.98 -7.82
CA PRO A 179 -13.90 16.04 -8.87
C PRO A 179 -13.07 16.69 -9.96
N LEU A 180 -12.26 15.90 -10.65
CA LEU A 180 -11.42 16.38 -11.74
C LEU A 180 -12.21 16.40 -13.06
N ASP A 181 -12.37 17.58 -13.67
CA ASP A 181 -13.17 17.78 -14.89
C ASP A 181 -12.54 17.15 -16.15
N GLY A 182 -11.22 16.94 -16.14
CA GLY A 182 -10.47 16.39 -17.26
C GLY A 182 -9.04 16.04 -16.87
N LEU A 183 -8.44 15.11 -17.59
CA LEU A 183 -7.10 14.63 -17.27
C LEU A 183 -6.05 15.65 -17.74
N PRO A 184 -5.00 15.92 -16.95
CA PRO A 184 -3.87 16.72 -17.40
C PRO A 184 -3.33 16.18 -18.74
N PRO A 185 -3.06 17.05 -19.73
CA PRO A 185 -2.41 16.63 -20.96
C PRO A 185 -0.98 16.16 -20.67
N ASP A 186 -0.46 15.28 -21.52
CA ASP A 186 0.94 14.84 -21.50
C ASP A 186 1.45 14.27 -20.15
N ASN A 187 0.55 13.68 -19.36
CA ASN A 187 0.91 13.01 -18.10
C ASN A 187 0.91 11.49 -18.26
N TRP A 188 2.02 10.85 -17.87
CA TRP A 188 2.28 9.41 -18.02
C TRP A 188 2.12 8.62 -16.72
N SER A 189 1.78 9.29 -15.61
CA SER A 189 1.58 8.63 -14.33
C SER A 189 0.43 7.61 -14.40
N PRO A 190 0.57 6.43 -13.76
CA PRO A 190 -0.52 5.48 -13.60
C PRO A 190 -1.79 6.09 -12.99
N ALA A 191 -1.66 7.12 -12.16
CA ALA A 191 -2.78 7.87 -11.60
C ALA A 191 -3.69 8.49 -12.67
N PHE A 192 -3.14 8.79 -13.86
CA PHE A 192 -3.85 9.41 -14.96
C PHE A 192 -4.17 8.48 -16.14
N THR A 193 -3.89 7.18 -16.02
CA THR A 193 -4.18 6.20 -17.09
C THR A 193 -5.62 6.28 -17.58
N ARG A 194 -5.80 6.24 -18.90
CA ARG A 194 -7.10 6.23 -19.57
C ARG A 194 -7.49 4.75 -19.78
N PRO A 195 -8.75 4.38 -19.51
CA PRO A 195 -9.24 3.03 -19.84
C PRO A 195 -9.15 2.77 -21.35
#